data_AF-A0A9D8QZY8-F1
#
_entry.id   AF-A0A9D8QZY8-F1
#
_cell.length_a   1.000
_cell.length_b   1.000
_cell.length_c   1.000
_cell.angle_alpha   90.00
_cell.angle_beta   90.00
_cell.angle_gamma   90.00
#
_symmetry.space_group_name_H-M   'P 1'
#
loop_
_entity.id
_entity.type
_entity.pdbx_description
1 polymer ?
#
loop_
_entity_poly.entity_id
_entity_poly.type
_entity_poly.pdbx_seq_one_letter_code
_entity_poly.pdbx_strand_id
1 'polypeptide(L)'
;MAQANYPAVPDTAKLRRPFSKDDQAAFLHPSGIFYPETWFHFINTNIRREGITRDLEAIAASGIQGVQFFHGQMGDTKEWPGTEEHVKCLSAEWEELVKHTAEEAHRLGLRFSLQTCPGWAMSGGPWIKPEQAMRHLSYSWTNIEGGDEVDTELPVPMKEDWRDWQDIAVLAFPAPQGDTSEYCQIEEVQAEEHLEDWKRLLGGERGFSFTLEPTNPQNPHRVRVKLRNTPLVRSVEFNPIDQFNHEFCVQPDIHLRILTSNQTVALDTDFPHANWQDIDKTMTFALPNMQEKGEYVLEITNLHHMRLTSLRFSTATRGHNWEMEAGWTSRTLLQLPEDMNEDGSGFIKRADIINLTDRMTSDGRLRWTAPEGKWIVLRIGHVNTGQRNGPAPEEATGWEVNKLDSAFVSYQFRSYIGRLTEGPLKGLVNNMLMDSWECSSQTWTRYMQREFQERRHYNLLDWMPAIFGWVIDSREQTSKFLSDWRRTINELFTDNFYGQMARLAHEKGMTVSYETAAGDIFPGDPMEFYK
;
A
#
# COMPACT_ATOMS: atom_id res chain seq x y z
N MET A 1 13.76 -22.75 32.30
CA MET A 1 12.60 -22.27 31.52
C MET A 1 12.71 -20.76 31.44
N ALA A 2 12.97 -20.19 30.26
CA ALA A 2 12.80 -18.76 30.07
C ALA A 2 11.32 -18.44 30.32
N GLN A 3 11.03 -17.64 31.35
CA GLN A 3 9.67 -17.16 31.59
C GLN A 3 9.28 -16.29 30.40
N ALA A 4 8.18 -16.66 29.72
CA ALA A 4 7.73 -16.01 28.49
C ALA A 4 7.34 -14.53 28.68
N ASN A 5 7.08 -14.08 29.91
CA ASN A 5 6.50 -12.77 30.17
C ASN A 5 7.38 -11.95 31.12
N TYR A 6 8.37 -11.24 30.58
CA TYR A 6 8.89 -10.06 31.26
C TYR A 6 8.08 -8.85 30.81
N PRO A 7 7.65 -7.96 31.72
CA PRO A 7 6.95 -6.75 31.31
C PRO A 7 7.84 -5.92 30.39
N ALA A 8 7.31 -5.56 29.22
CA ALA A 8 8.00 -4.76 28.20
C ALA A 8 8.46 -3.39 28.74
N VAL A 9 7.78 -2.88 29.78
CA VAL A 9 8.12 -1.63 30.47
C VAL A 9 8.35 -1.92 31.95
N PRO A 10 9.50 -1.52 32.53
CA PRO A 10 9.73 -1.63 33.96
C PRO A 10 8.74 -0.78 34.77
N ASP A 11 8.51 -1.16 36.02
CA ASP A 11 7.73 -0.37 36.98
C ASP A 11 8.25 1.10 37.04
N THR A 12 7.33 2.08 36.94
CA THR A 12 7.70 3.50 36.87
C THR A 12 8.39 4.00 38.15
N ALA A 13 8.05 3.46 39.32
CA ALA A 13 8.75 3.80 40.55
C ALA A 13 10.19 3.25 40.53
N LYS A 14 10.40 2.07 39.94
CA LYS A 14 11.74 1.52 39.68
C LYS A 14 12.55 2.38 38.70
N LEU A 15 11.92 2.97 37.67
CA LEU A 15 12.59 3.88 36.72
C LEU A 15 12.98 5.23 37.34
N ARG A 16 12.21 5.72 38.32
CA ARG A 16 12.40 7.07 38.90
C ARG A 16 13.26 7.10 40.16
N ARG A 17 13.52 5.95 40.79
CA ARG A 17 14.40 5.90 41.97
C ARG A 17 15.87 6.04 41.55
N PRO A 18 16.76 6.55 42.44
CA PRO A 18 18.20 6.50 42.20
C PRO A 18 18.70 5.07 42.00
N PHE A 19 19.79 4.93 41.23
CA PHE A 19 20.49 3.66 41.05
C PHE A 19 20.91 3.08 42.40
N SER A 20 20.53 1.83 42.65
CA SER A 20 20.90 1.08 43.85
C SER A 20 22.05 0.12 43.57
N LYS A 21 22.59 -0.48 44.63
CA LYS A 21 23.56 -1.58 44.52
C LYS A 21 23.00 -2.78 43.74
N ASP A 22 21.69 -3.01 43.82
CA ASP A 22 21.03 -4.07 43.06
C ASP A 22 21.02 -3.76 41.56
N ASP A 23 20.82 -2.49 41.17
CA ASP A 23 20.92 -2.10 39.76
C ASP A 23 22.35 -2.25 39.24
N GLN A 24 23.35 -1.89 40.05
CA GLN A 24 24.75 -2.12 39.71
C GLN A 24 25.05 -3.63 39.54
N ALA A 25 24.53 -4.47 40.44
CA ALA A 25 24.69 -5.92 40.35
C ALA A 25 23.98 -6.49 39.11
N ALA A 26 22.76 -6.03 38.81
CA ALA A 26 22.01 -6.42 37.61
C ALA A 26 22.67 -5.93 36.32
N PHE A 27 23.36 -4.79 36.35
CA PHE A 27 24.12 -4.29 35.20
C PHE A 27 25.38 -5.12 34.93
N LEU A 28 26.09 -5.54 35.99
CA LEU A 28 27.28 -6.39 35.88
C LEU A 28 26.93 -7.85 35.54
N HIS A 29 25.76 -8.31 35.98
CA HIS A 29 25.26 -9.68 35.78
C HIS A 29 23.81 -9.65 35.28
N PRO A 30 23.56 -9.19 34.04
CA PRO A 30 22.21 -9.10 33.51
C PRO A 30 21.57 -10.49 33.42
N SER A 31 20.27 -10.55 33.68
CA SER A 31 19.51 -11.79 33.46
C SER A 31 19.51 -12.14 31.97
N GLY A 32 19.64 -13.43 31.65
CA GLY A 32 19.69 -13.91 30.26
C GLY A 32 18.48 -13.52 29.42
N ILE A 33 17.34 -13.24 30.04
CA ILE A 33 16.12 -12.74 29.37
C ILE A 33 16.30 -11.37 28.69
N PHE A 34 17.37 -10.63 29.01
CA PHE A 34 17.70 -9.32 28.45
C PHE A 34 18.83 -9.40 27.41
N TYR A 35 19.31 -10.60 27.09
CA TYR A 35 20.36 -10.78 26.10
C TYR A 35 19.79 -10.57 24.69
N PRO A 36 20.62 -10.31 23.67
CA PRO A 36 20.11 -10.19 22.32
C PRO A 36 19.53 -11.52 21.80
N GLU A 37 18.60 -11.42 20.86
CA GLU A 37 18.20 -12.51 19.95
C GLU A 37 18.85 -12.28 18.58
N THR A 38 18.86 -13.30 17.72
CA THR A 38 19.32 -13.18 16.33
C THR A 38 18.30 -13.74 15.34
N TRP A 39 18.24 -13.17 14.14
CA TRP A 39 17.56 -13.83 13.03
C TRP A 39 18.32 -15.10 12.62
N PHE A 40 17.57 -16.14 12.26
CA PHE A 40 18.09 -17.44 11.86
C PHE A 40 17.37 -17.89 10.59
N HIS A 41 18.03 -17.68 9.46
CA HIS A 41 17.45 -17.87 8.14
C HIS A 41 17.86 -19.21 7.55
N PHE A 42 16.86 -19.97 7.10
CA PHE A 42 17.06 -20.93 6.03
C PHE A 42 16.96 -20.19 4.70
N ILE A 43 18.06 -20.19 3.94
CA ILE A 43 18.13 -19.56 2.62
C ILE A 43 18.23 -20.63 1.55
N ASN A 44 17.31 -20.58 0.59
CA ASN A 44 17.20 -21.54 -0.50
C ASN A 44 17.04 -22.98 0.05
N THR A 45 17.59 -23.98 -0.64
CA THR A 45 17.45 -25.40 -0.27
C THR A 45 18.62 -25.98 0.54
N ASN A 46 19.61 -25.14 0.90
CA ASN A 46 20.91 -25.58 1.42
C ASN A 46 20.88 -25.77 2.95
N ILE A 47 20.08 -26.71 3.43
CA ILE A 47 19.78 -26.90 4.86
C ILE A 47 20.26 -28.29 5.29
N ARG A 48 20.99 -28.38 6.41
CA ARG A 48 21.49 -29.65 6.97
C ARG A 48 21.31 -29.71 8.48
N ARG A 49 20.87 -30.87 8.98
CA ARG A 49 20.62 -31.11 10.41
C ARG A 49 21.86 -30.85 11.27
N GLU A 50 23.02 -31.32 10.84
CA GLU A 50 24.29 -31.16 11.56
C GLU A 50 24.73 -29.69 11.60
N GLY A 51 24.47 -28.94 10.53
CA GLY A 51 24.72 -27.50 10.46
C GLY A 51 23.86 -26.76 11.48
N ILE A 52 22.55 -27.04 11.49
CA ILE A 52 21.59 -26.44 12.44
C ILE A 52 22.05 -26.63 13.89
N THR A 53 22.43 -27.86 14.28
CA THR A 53 22.93 -28.11 15.65
C THR A 53 24.17 -27.29 15.96
N ARG A 54 25.18 -27.28 15.07
CA ARG A 54 26.42 -26.53 15.30
C ARG A 54 26.19 -25.02 15.37
N ASP A 55 25.31 -24.49 14.52
CA ASP A 55 24.99 -23.07 14.50
C ASP A 55 24.27 -22.66 15.79
N LEU A 56 23.28 -23.43 16.25
CA LEU A 56 22.59 -23.15 17.50
C LEU A 56 23.50 -23.29 18.72
N GLU A 57 24.42 -24.28 18.75
CA GLU A 57 25.43 -24.40 19.79
C GLU A 57 26.38 -23.19 19.82
N ALA A 58 26.80 -22.70 18.65
CA ALA A 58 27.63 -21.51 18.54
C ALA A 58 26.88 -20.24 19.01
N ILE A 59 25.62 -20.08 18.60
CA ILE A 59 24.73 -19.00 19.04
C ILE A 59 24.58 -19.01 20.56
N ALA A 60 24.26 -20.16 21.16
CA ALA A 60 24.12 -20.30 22.61
C ALA A 60 25.44 -20.00 23.34
N ALA A 61 26.56 -20.53 22.84
CA ALA A 61 27.89 -20.29 23.41
C ALA A 61 28.32 -18.81 23.36
N SER A 62 27.81 -18.04 22.38
CA SER A 62 28.08 -16.60 22.26
C SER A 62 27.33 -15.74 23.29
N GLY A 63 26.35 -16.30 24.01
CA GLY A 63 25.51 -15.55 24.94
C GLY A 63 24.30 -14.87 24.28
N ILE A 64 23.84 -15.34 23.12
CA ILE A 64 22.54 -14.98 22.56
C ILE A 64 21.44 -15.80 23.26
N GLN A 65 20.27 -15.21 23.52
CA GLN A 65 19.18 -15.91 24.23
C GLN A 65 18.11 -16.54 23.34
N GLY A 66 18.13 -16.29 22.04
CA GLY A 66 17.08 -16.76 21.16
C GLY A 66 17.34 -16.56 19.68
N VAL A 67 16.55 -17.27 18.89
CA VAL A 67 16.57 -17.20 17.43
C VAL A 67 15.18 -16.89 16.89
N GLN A 68 15.13 -16.10 15.82
CA GLN A 68 13.91 -15.79 15.08
C GLN A 68 13.99 -16.44 13.71
N PHE A 69 13.13 -17.43 13.49
CA PHE A 69 13.23 -18.33 12.36
C PHE A 69 12.50 -17.81 11.12
N PHE A 70 13.23 -17.85 10.00
CA PHE A 70 12.74 -17.52 8.65
C PHE A 70 13.14 -18.61 7.65
N HIS A 71 12.37 -18.75 6.59
CA HIS A 71 12.80 -19.48 5.40
C HIS A 71 12.54 -18.65 4.15
N GLY A 72 13.59 -18.03 3.61
CA GLY A 72 13.52 -17.22 2.39
C GLY A 72 14.30 -17.80 1.21
N GLN A 73 14.13 -17.18 0.05
CA GLN A 73 14.90 -17.46 -1.16
C GLN A 73 15.63 -16.19 -1.61
N MET A 74 16.96 -16.23 -1.68
CA MET A 74 17.77 -15.07 -2.06
C MET A 74 19.05 -15.47 -2.80
N GLY A 75 19.58 -14.53 -3.58
CA GLY A 75 20.87 -14.67 -4.26
C GLY A 75 20.88 -15.73 -5.36
N ASP A 76 22.06 -16.28 -5.65
CA ASP A 76 22.18 -17.39 -6.61
C ASP A 76 21.46 -18.63 -6.04
N THR A 77 20.39 -19.05 -6.70
CA THR A 77 19.61 -20.24 -6.32
C THR A 77 20.32 -21.53 -6.76
N LYS A 78 21.51 -21.44 -7.35
CA LYS A 78 22.31 -22.62 -7.67
C LYS A 78 22.62 -23.42 -6.41
N GLU A 79 22.54 -24.73 -6.61
CA GLU A 79 22.96 -25.74 -5.67
C GLU A 79 24.43 -25.49 -5.29
N TRP A 80 24.72 -25.52 -3.99
CA TRP A 80 26.09 -25.35 -3.54
C TRP A 80 26.93 -26.58 -3.96
N PRO A 81 28.16 -26.42 -4.45
CA PRO A 81 28.96 -27.56 -4.86
C PRO A 81 29.10 -28.61 -3.75
N GLY A 82 28.64 -29.84 -4.01
CA GLY A 82 28.68 -30.95 -3.04
C GLY A 82 27.45 -31.07 -2.14
N THR A 83 26.38 -30.31 -2.35
CA THR A 83 25.07 -30.60 -1.73
C THR A 83 24.28 -31.57 -2.61
N GLU A 84 24.03 -32.79 -2.13
CA GLU A 84 23.21 -33.80 -2.84
C GLU A 84 21.72 -33.77 -2.44
N GLU A 85 21.40 -33.26 -1.25
CA GLU A 85 20.04 -33.18 -0.70
C GLU A 85 19.52 -31.74 -0.73
N HIS A 86 18.28 -31.54 -1.17
CA HIS A 86 17.64 -30.23 -1.32
C HIS A 86 16.31 -30.21 -0.57
N VAL A 87 16.25 -29.40 0.48
CA VAL A 87 15.08 -29.33 1.35
C VAL A 87 14.12 -28.28 0.81
N LYS A 88 13.01 -28.74 0.23
CA LYS A 88 11.93 -27.87 -0.24
C LYS A 88 11.12 -27.31 0.92
N CYS A 89 10.79 -26.02 0.87
CA CYS A 89 9.98 -25.39 1.91
C CYS A 89 8.61 -26.07 2.01
N LEU A 90 8.06 -26.18 3.23
CA LEU A 90 6.78 -26.85 3.52
C LEU A 90 6.73 -28.37 3.25
N SER A 91 7.85 -29.00 2.86
CA SER A 91 7.93 -30.46 2.74
C SER A 91 7.97 -31.13 4.13
N ALA A 92 7.70 -32.43 4.19
CA ALA A 92 7.82 -33.20 5.44
C ALA A 92 9.26 -33.18 5.99
N GLU A 93 10.27 -33.21 5.11
CA GLU A 93 11.67 -33.08 5.50
C GLU A 93 11.98 -31.70 6.11
N TRP A 94 11.45 -30.64 5.50
CA TRP A 94 11.56 -29.30 6.06
C TRP A 94 10.92 -29.20 7.44
N GLU A 95 9.72 -29.76 7.63
CA GLU A 95 9.06 -29.77 8.94
C GLU A 95 9.88 -30.47 10.01
N GLU A 96 10.51 -31.61 9.67
CA GLU A 96 11.41 -32.31 10.60
C GLU A 96 12.67 -31.50 10.93
N LEU A 97 13.17 -30.68 10.01
CA LEU A 97 14.31 -29.79 10.27
C LEU A 97 13.92 -28.55 11.08
N VAL A 98 12.74 -27.97 10.86
CA VAL A 98 12.23 -26.88 11.71
C VAL A 98 11.96 -27.39 13.13
N LYS A 99 11.39 -28.60 13.24
CA LYS A 99 11.24 -29.27 14.53
C LYS A 99 12.57 -29.50 15.23
N HIS A 100 13.57 -30.03 14.52
CA HIS A 100 14.93 -30.19 15.05
C HIS A 100 15.51 -28.86 15.54
N THR A 101 15.32 -27.78 14.77
CA THR A 101 15.75 -26.42 15.15
C THR A 101 15.11 -25.98 16.47
N ALA A 102 13.80 -26.19 16.61
CA ALA A 102 13.06 -25.81 17.82
C ALA A 102 13.42 -26.68 19.03
N GLU A 103 13.65 -27.99 18.84
CA GLU A 103 14.11 -28.91 19.88
C GLU A 103 15.53 -28.57 20.35
N GLU A 104 16.44 -28.23 19.43
CA GLU A 104 17.80 -27.81 19.77
C GLU A 104 17.83 -26.45 20.46
N ALA A 105 17.01 -25.50 20.01
CA ALA A 105 16.82 -24.23 20.71
C ALA A 105 16.36 -24.48 22.15
N HIS A 106 15.35 -25.34 22.34
CA HIS A 106 14.87 -25.73 23.66
C HIS A 106 15.96 -26.41 24.51
N ARG A 107 16.72 -27.35 23.95
CA ARG A 107 17.84 -28.04 24.62
C ARG A 107 18.89 -27.06 25.12
N LEU A 108 19.19 -26.04 24.33
CA LEU A 108 20.22 -25.03 24.61
C LEU A 108 19.70 -23.87 25.47
N GLY A 109 18.39 -23.85 25.78
CA GLY A 109 17.77 -22.77 26.55
C GLY A 109 17.54 -21.50 25.75
N LEU A 110 17.57 -21.58 24.42
CA LEU A 110 17.25 -20.48 23.50
C LEU A 110 15.72 -20.33 23.34
N ARG A 111 15.26 -19.08 23.22
CA ARG A 111 13.91 -18.76 22.74
C ARG A 111 13.83 -19.07 21.24
N PHE A 112 12.69 -19.61 20.79
CA PHE A 112 12.42 -19.86 19.39
C PHE A 112 11.21 -19.04 18.93
N SER A 113 11.43 -18.10 18.01
CA SER A 113 10.38 -17.30 17.37
C SER A 113 10.10 -17.81 15.96
N LEU A 114 8.84 -17.78 15.53
CA LEU A 114 8.43 -18.22 14.20
C LEU A 114 7.73 -17.08 13.44
N GLN A 115 8.20 -16.78 12.23
CA GLN A 115 7.56 -15.82 11.32
C GLN A 115 6.22 -16.35 10.78
N THR A 116 5.28 -15.45 10.42
CA THR A 116 3.89 -15.79 10.02
C THR A 116 3.69 -16.41 8.65
N CYS A 117 4.73 -16.47 7.81
CA CYS A 117 4.73 -17.16 6.53
C CYS A 117 6.15 -17.55 6.10
N PRO A 118 6.31 -18.40 5.06
CA PRO A 118 7.56 -18.51 4.31
C PRO A 118 7.95 -17.17 3.67
N GLY A 119 9.24 -16.97 3.43
CA GLY A 119 9.83 -15.65 3.19
C GLY A 119 10.08 -14.90 4.49
N TRP A 120 10.01 -13.59 4.43
CA TRP A 120 10.00 -12.73 5.61
C TRP A 120 8.76 -11.84 5.66
N ALA A 121 8.14 -11.46 4.54
CA ALA A 121 6.98 -10.59 4.53
C ALA A 121 5.85 -11.20 3.67
N MET A 122 4.60 -11.23 4.10
CA MET A 122 4.16 -10.90 5.46
C MET A 122 3.15 -11.93 5.99
N SER A 123 2.13 -12.30 5.23
CA SER A 123 1.12 -13.28 5.66
C SER A 123 0.42 -13.91 4.46
N GLY A 124 1.22 -14.37 3.51
CA GLY A 124 0.79 -15.13 2.34
C GLY A 124 1.15 -16.61 2.39
N GLY A 125 0.72 -17.33 1.36
CA GLY A 125 1.10 -18.72 1.13
C GLY A 125 0.22 -19.39 0.07
N PRO A 126 0.64 -20.55 -0.47
CA PRO A 126 -0.04 -21.24 -1.58
C PRO A 126 -1.46 -21.73 -1.22
N TRP A 127 -1.81 -21.74 0.07
CA TRP A 127 -3.14 -22.12 0.56
C TRP A 127 -4.17 -20.98 0.54
N ILE A 128 -3.74 -19.74 0.29
CA ILE A 128 -4.64 -18.59 0.14
C ILE A 128 -5.20 -18.57 -1.28
N LYS A 129 -6.53 -18.62 -1.39
CA LYS A 129 -7.22 -18.55 -2.69
C LYS A 129 -7.36 -17.11 -3.18
N PRO A 130 -7.52 -16.86 -4.50
CA PRO A 130 -7.70 -15.51 -5.03
C PRO A 130 -8.80 -14.72 -4.31
N GLU A 131 -9.91 -15.37 -3.95
CA GLU A 131 -11.02 -14.71 -3.27
C GLU A 131 -10.73 -14.31 -1.81
N GLN A 132 -9.72 -14.93 -1.20
CA GLN A 132 -9.25 -14.69 0.16
C GLN A 132 -8.05 -13.72 0.22
N ALA A 133 -7.48 -13.37 -0.94
CA ALA A 133 -6.33 -12.50 -1.04
C ALA A 133 -6.67 -11.03 -0.72
N MET A 134 -5.64 -10.23 -0.45
CA MET A 134 -5.76 -8.77 -0.38
C MET A 134 -6.57 -8.25 -1.56
N ARG A 135 -7.46 -7.28 -1.31
CA ARG A 135 -8.31 -6.70 -2.35
C ARG A 135 -8.13 -5.19 -2.46
N HIS A 136 -8.10 -4.71 -3.69
CA HIS A 136 -8.24 -3.31 -4.01
C HIS A 136 -9.54 -3.06 -4.77
N LEU A 137 -10.13 -1.88 -4.58
CA LEU A 137 -11.13 -1.38 -5.49
C LEU A 137 -10.57 -1.32 -6.92
N SER A 138 -11.46 -1.46 -7.89
CA SER A 138 -11.16 -1.27 -9.31
C SER A 138 -12.45 -0.82 -9.99
N TYR A 139 -12.34 -0.05 -11.07
CA TYR A 139 -13.50 0.59 -11.66
C TYR A 139 -13.31 0.82 -13.15
N SER A 140 -14.43 0.98 -13.84
CA SER A 140 -14.50 1.54 -15.18
C SER A 140 -15.60 2.60 -15.19
N TRP A 141 -15.54 3.51 -16.16
CA TRP A 141 -16.65 4.43 -16.39
C TRP A 141 -17.08 4.45 -17.84
N THR A 142 -18.30 4.88 -18.08
CA THR A 142 -18.90 5.03 -19.41
C THR A 142 -19.67 6.34 -19.46
N ASN A 143 -19.42 7.13 -20.50
CA ASN A 143 -20.16 8.36 -20.76
C ASN A 143 -21.50 8.01 -21.44
N ILE A 144 -22.59 8.60 -20.94
CA ILE A 144 -23.94 8.41 -21.44
C ILE A 144 -24.55 9.79 -21.77
N GLU A 145 -25.14 9.91 -22.96
CA GLU A 145 -26.02 11.01 -23.31
C GLU A 145 -27.45 10.62 -22.88
N GLY A 146 -28.06 11.42 -22.01
CA GLY A 146 -29.41 11.17 -21.50
C GLY A 146 -30.52 11.76 -22.36
N GLY A 147 -31.76 11.46 -21.99
CA GLY A 147 -32.97 11.81 -22.75
C GLY A 147 -33.68 10.58 -23.33
N ASP A 148 -32.92 9.55 -23.72
CA ASP A 148 -33.43 8.28 -24.23
C ASP A 148 -33.08 7.10 -23.32
N GLU A 149 -33.70 5.93 -23.56
CA GLU A 149 -33.28 4.67 -22.93
C GLU A 149 -31.90 4.26 -23.47
N VAL A 150 -30.98 4.01 -22.55
CA VAL A 150 -29.65 3.52 -22.85
C VAL A 150 -29.60 2.04 -22.54
N ASP A 151 -29.09 1.27 -23.50
CA ASP A 151 -28.91 -0.17 -23.39
C ASP A 151 -27.48 -0.54 -23.83
N THR A 152 -26.56 -0.59 -22.87
CA THR A 152 -25.12 -0.70 -23.13
C THR A 152 -24.45 -1.71 -22.21
N GLU A 153 -23.39 -2.34 -22.68
CA GLU A 153 -22.52 -3.17 -21.85
C GLU A 153 -21.52 -2.28 -21.12
N LEU A 154 -21.48 -2.36 -19.79
CA LEU A 154 -20.50 -1.65 -18.98
C LEU A 154 -19.21 -2.48 -18.92
N PRO A 155 -18.05 -1.94 -19.30
CA PRO A 155 -16.82 -2.71 -19.38
C PRO A 155 -16.34 -3.13 -17.99
N VAL A 156 -15.74 -4.31 -17.88
CA VAL A 156 -14.88 -4.65 -16.74
C VAL A 156 -13.47 -4.13 -17.04
N PRO A 157 -12.81 -3.38 -16.13
CA PRO A 157 -11.52 -2.77 -16.40
C PRO A 157 -10.38 -3.78 -16.56
N MET A 158 -10.57 -5.02 -16.10
CA MET A 158 -9.56 -6.08 -16.12
C MET A 158 -10.15 -7.38 -16.68
N LYS A 159 -9.35 -8.15 -17.40
CA LYS A 159 -9.79 -9.40 -18.05
C LYS A 159 -9.02 -10.62 -17.58
N GLU A 160 -8.04 -10.43 -16.70
CA GLU A 160 -7.19 -11.49 -16.19
C GLU A 160 -7.91 -12.27 -15.09
N ASP A 161 -8.14 -13.57 -15.32
CA ASP A 161 -8.88 -14.45 -14.39
C ASP A 161 -8.32 -14.42 -12.96
N TRP A 162 -6.99 -14.31 -12.81
CA TRP A 162 -6.33 -14.31 -11.50
C TRP A 162 -6.62 -13.06 -10.65
N ARG A 163 -7.08 -11.96 -11.29
CA ARG A 163 -7.52 -10.74 -10.58
C ARG A 163 -8.85 -10.95 -9.86
N ASP A 164 -9.62 -11.99 -10.23
CA ASP A 164 -10.88 -12.35 -9.58
C ASP A 164 -11.80 -11.13 -9.36
N TRP A 165 -12.21 -10.47 -10.45
CA TRP A 165 -13.10 -9.32 -10.40
C TRP A 165 -14.45 -9.68 -9.76
N GLN A 166 -14.92 -8.84 -8.84
CA GLN A 166 -16.24 -8.94 -8.23
C GLN A 166 -16.91 -7.56 -8.22
N ASP A 167 -18.14 -7.46 -8.74
CA ASP A 167 -18.91 -6.21 -8.73
C ASP A 167 -19.33 -5.79 -7.31
N ILE A 168 -19.34 -4.48 -7.07
CA ILE A 168 -19.81 -3.85 -5.82
C ILE A 168 -21.07 -3.03 -6.12
N ALA A 169 -20.95 -2.08 -7.06
CA ALA A 169 -22.01 -1.13 -7.36
C ALA A 169 -21.87 -0.55 -8.76
N VAL A 170 -23.00 -0.11 -9.31
CA VAL A 170 -23.04 0.79 -10.47
C VAL A 170 -23.63 2.12 -10.02
N LEU A 171 -22.87 3.20 -10.14
CA LEU A 171 -23.28 4.54 -9.77
C LEU A 171 -23.36 5.42 -11.02
N ALA A 172 -24.28 6.38 -11.05
CA ALA A 172 -24.36 7.38 -12.10
C ALA A 172 -24.48 8.78 -11.52
N PHE A 173 -23.85 9.76 -12.16
CA PHE A 173 -23.94 11.18 -11.79
C PHE A 173 -23.79 12.06 -13.03
N PRO A 174 -24.31 13.30 -13.04
CA PRO A 174 -24.09 14.24 -14.13
C PRO A 174 -22.59 14.46 -14.33
N ALA A 175 -22.14 14.40 -15.58
CA ALA A 175 -20.73 14.56 -15.91
C ALA A 175 -20.24 15.96 -15.45
N PRO A 176 -19.25 16.04 -14.54
CA PRO A 176 -18.73 17.32 -14.09
C PRO A 176 -18.13 18.12 -15.25
N GLN A 177 -18.18 19.46 -15.18
CA GLN A 177 -17.68 20.28 -16.26
C GLN A 177 -16.19 20.01 -16.50
N GLY A 178 -15.82 19.64 -17.73
CA GLY A 178 -14.44 19.35 -18.12
C GLY A 178 -13.99 17.92 -17.84
N ASP A 179 -14.84 17.02 -17.32
CA ASP A 179 -14.48 15.61 -17.20
C ASP A 179 -14.77 14.86 -18.51
N THR A 180 -13.84 14.97 -19.47
CA THR A 180 -13.99 14.37 -20.81
C THR A 180 -13.48 12.94 -20.91
N SER A 181 -12.94 12.38 -19.82
CA SER A 181 -12.22 11.09 -19.81
C SER A 181 -10.93 11.05 -20.65
N GLU A 182 -10.47 12.20 -21.15
CA GLU A 182 -9.27 12.32 -21.98
C GLU A 182 -8.32 13.39 -21.41
N TYR A 183 -7.02 13.15 -21.55
CA TYR A 183 -6.01 14.16 -21.22
C TYR A 183 -5.91 15.22 -22.31
N CYS A 184 -5.49 16.42 -21.92
CA CYS A 184 -5.29 17.54 -22.82
C CYS A 184 -4.22 17.21 -23.88
N GLN A 185 -4.50 17.59 -25.13
CA GLN A 185 -3.58 17.41 -26.24
C GLN A 185 -2.55 18.54 -26.28
N ILE A 186 -1.28 18.20 -26.50
CA ILE A 186 -0.20 19.17 -26.59
C ILE A 186 -0.13 19.77 -27.99
N GLU A 187 -0.12 21.10 -28.10
CA GLU A 187 0.06 21.83 -29.35
C GLU A 187 1.54 22.18 -29.58
N GLU A 188 2.19 22.72 -28.55
CA GLU A 188 3.57 23.20 -28.62
C GLU A 188 4.30 22.97 -27.30
N VAL A 189 5.60 22.67 -27.38
CA VAL A 189 6.51 22.56 -26.24
C VAL A 189 7.75 23.41 -26.53
N GLN A 190 8.15 24.22 -25.56
CA GLN A 190 9.41 24.97 -25.58
C GLN A 190 10.16 24.69 -24.28
N ALA A 191 11.43 24.32 -24.38
CA ALA A 191 12.30 24.07 -23.23
C ALA A 191 13.72 24.48 -23.60
N GLU A 192 14.48 24.98 -22.61
CA GLU A 192 15.89 25.36 -22.81
C GLU A 192 16.81 24.14 -22.96
N GLU A 193 16.42 23.04 -22.33
CA GLU A 193 17.10 21.74 -22.32
C GLU A 193 16.10 20.60 -22.54
N HIS A 194 16.59 19.44 -22.97
CA HIS A 194 15.78 18.23 -23.13
C HIS A 194 14.51 18.40 -24.00
N LEU A 195 14.51 19.33 -24.97
CA LEU A 195 13.31 19.67 -25.75
C LEU A 195 12.64 18.44 -26.41
N GLU A 196 13.42 17.56 -27.03
CA GLU A 196 12.88 16.37 -27.67
C GLU A 196 12.36 15.34 -26.65
N ASP A 197 13.01 15.22 -25.49
CA ASP A 197 12.53 14.36 -24.41
C ASP A 197 11.22 14.88 -23.81
N TRP A 198 11.11 16.19 -23.58
CA TRP A 198 9.86 16.83 -23.14
C TRP A 198 8.72 16.61 -24.13
N LYS A 199 8.96 16.73 -25.44
CA LYS A 199 7.94 16.44 -26.47
C LYS A 199 7.46 14.99 -26.42
N ARG A 200 8.37 14.03 -26.25
CA ARG A 200 8.04 12.60 -26.17
C ARG A 200 7.26 12.26 -24.90
N LEU A 201 7.67 12.80 -23.75
CA LEU A 201 6.98 12.64 -22.47
C LEU A 201 5.56 13.22 -22.52
N LEU A 202 5.44 14.51 -22.88
CA LEU A 202 4.16 15.23 -22.93
C LEU A 202 3.26 14.71 -24.06
N GLY A 203 3.84 14.16 -25.13
CA GLY A 203 3.12 13.45 -26.19
C GLY A 203 2.60 12.07 -25.79
N GLY A 204 2.96 11.56 -24.61
CA GLY A 204 2.47 10.28 -24.08
C GLY A 204 3.10 9.06 -24.72
N GLU A 205 4.36 9.13 -25.18
CA GLU A 205 5.06 7.99 -25.76
C GLU A 205 5.18 6.82 -24.77
N ARG A 206 4.69 5.65 -25.17
CA ARG A 206 4.65 4.48 -24.27
C ARG A 206 6.05 3.94 -23.97
N GLY A 207 6.34 3.73 -22.70
CA GLY A 207 7.61 3.16 -22.24
C GLY A 207 8.79 4.14 -22.31
N PHE A 208 8.55 5.39 -22.71
CA PHE A 208 9.56 6.43 -22.71
C PHE A 208 9.81 6.94 -21.28
N SER A 209 11.07 7.21 -20.96
CA SER A 209 11.46 7.94 -19.77
C SER A 209 12.77 8.67 -20.01
N PHE A 210 12.98 9.79 -19.32
CA PHE A 210 14.26 10.47 -19.26
C PHE A 210 14.52 11.01 -17.86
N THR A 211 15.75 11.41 -17.59
CA THR A 211 16.19 11.86 -16.26
C THR A 211 16.57 13.33 -16.33
N LEU A 212 16.02 14.12 -15.41
CA LEU A 212 16.47 15.47 -15.13
C LEU A 212 17.65 15.43 -14.17
N GLU A 213 18.67 16.22 -14.46
CA GLU A 213 19.85 16.41 -13.60
C GLU A 213 19.50 17.22 -12.35
N PRO A 214 20.22 17.10 -11.22
CA PRO A 214 20.00 17.94 -10.06
C PRO A 214 20.08 19.43 -10.37
N THR A 215 19.19 20.23 -9.77
CA THR A 215 19.19 21.69 -9.87
C THR A 215 18.86 22.38 -8.53
N ASN A 216 18.75 23.70 -8.54
CA ASN A 216 18.44 24.54 -7.39
C ASN A 216 17.37 25.59 -7.73
N PRO A 217 16.77 26.24 -6.72
CA PRO A 217 15.69 27.22 -6.94
C PRO A 217 16.09 28.44 -7.79
N GLN A 218 17.38 28.75 -7.92
CA GLN A 218 17.85 29.86 -8.77
C GLN A 218 17.94 29.48 -10.25
N ASN A 219 17.92 28.19 -10.59
CA ASN A 219 18.03 27.70 -11.97
C ASN A 219 17.11 26.48 -12.22
N PRO A 220 15.78 26.58 -12.01
CA PRO A 220 14.89 25.44 -12.19
C PRO A 220 14.85 24.96 -13.64
N HIS A 221 14.56 23.67 -13.84
CA HIS A 221 14.19 23.17 -15.16
C HIS A 221 12.91 23.87 -15.60
N ARG A 222 12.93 24.44 -16.81
CA ARG A 222 11.81 25.25 -17.31
C ARG A 222 11.28 24.71 -18.63
N VAL A 223 10.01 24.33 -18.63
CA VAL A 223 9.28 23.89 -19.84
C VAL A 223 7.99 24.68 -19.99
N ARG A 224 7.81 25.31 -21.15
CA ARG A 224 6.56 25.95 -21.57
C ARG A 224 5.77 24.99 -22.44
N VAL A 225 4.49 24.86 -22.14
CA VAL A 225 3.56 23.96 -22.82
C VAL A 225 2.34 24.76 -23.27
N LYS A 226 1.97 24.59 -24.53
CA LYS A 226 0.71 25.08 -25.09
C LYS A 226 -0.21 23.92 -25.38
N LEU A 227 -1.43 23.97 -24.87
CA LEU A 227 -2.45 22.94 -25.00
C LEU A 227 -3.41 23.30 -26.14
N ARG A 228 -3.75 22.29 -26.94
CA ARG A 228 -4.63 22.45 -28.10
C ARG A 228 -6.08 22.62 -27.65
N ASN A 229 -6.73 23.70 -28.10
CA ASN A 229 -8.17 23.95 -27.91
C ASN A 229 -8.67 23.75 -26.47
N THR A 230 -7.80 23.99 -25.48
CA THR A 230 -8.09 23.71 -24.07
C THR A 230 -8.23 25.04 -23.33
N PRO A 231 -9.47 25.48 -23.03
CA PRO A 231 -9.68 26.78 -22.38
C PRO A 231 -9.39 26.76 -20.88
N LEU A 232 -9.28 25.57 -20.26
CA LEU A 232 -9.15 25.41 -18.82
C LEU A 232 -8.48 24.08 -18.46
N VAL A 233 -7.48 24.12 -17.59
CA VAL A 233 -6.85 22.94 -16.97
C VAL A 233 -7.16 22.97 -15.49
N ARG A 234 -7.46 21.80 -14.91
CA ARG A 234 -7.83 21.65 -13.50
C ARG A 234 -6.99 20.66 -12.73
N SER A 235 -6.21 19.83 -13.42
CA SER A 235 -5.20 19.01 -12.76
C SER A 235 -4.02 18.69 -13.69
N VAL A 236 -2.91 18.35 -13.05
CA VAL A 236 -1.73 17.78 -13.69
C VAL A 236 -1.35 16.48 -12.98
N GLU A 237 -0.95 15.47 -13.74
CA GLU A 237 -0.60 14.15 -13.24
C GLU A 237 0.85 13.81 -13.59
N PHE A 238 1.61 13.38 -12.59
CA PHE A 238 2.96 12.84 -12.74
C PHE A 238 2.99 11.34 -12.46
N ASN A 239 4.08 10.67 -12.83
CA ASN A 239 4.34 9.29 -12.41
C ASN A 239 4.49 9.16 -10.88
N PRO A 240 4.42 7.92 -10.34
CA PRO A 240 4.59 7.66 -8.90
C PRO A 240 5.95 8.13 -8.36
N ILE A 241 6.03 8.46 -7.06
CA ILE A 241 7.22 9.07 -6.44
C ILE A 241 8.43 8.15 -6.49
N ASP A 242 8.27 6.86 -6.20
CA ASP A 242 9.38 5.89 -6.22
C ASP A 242 10.05 5.80 -7.61
N GLN A 243 9.27 6.03 -8.67
CA GLN A 243 9.79 6.01 -10.03
C GLN A 243 10.65 7.23 -10.37
N PHE A 244 10.56 8.35 -9.63
CA PHE A 244 11.48 9.47 -9.80
C PHE A 244 12.89 9.08 -9.37
N ASN A 245 13.00 8.54 -8.16
CA ASN A 245 14.26 8.10 -7.57
C ASN A 245 13.98 7.24 -6.33
N HIS A 246 14.22 5.94 -6.42
CA HIS A 246 13.99 4.98 -5.34
C HIS A 246 14.75 5.32 -4.05
N GLU A 247 16.02 5.74 -4.18
CA GLU A 247 16.88 6.03 -3.02
C GLU A 247 16.40 7.24 -2.21
N PHE A 248 15.67 8.16 -2.86
CA PHE A 248 15.21 9.42 -2.27
C PHE A 248 13.67 9.52 -2.20
N CYS A 249 12.92 8.43 -2.41
CA CYS A 249 11.45 8.48 -2.42
C CYS A 249 10.83 8.93 -1.09
N VAL A 250 11.52 8.68 0.04
CA VAL A 250 11.10 9.12 1.37
C VAL A 250 11.27 10.63 1.58
N GLN A 251 12.23 11.24 0.88
CA GLN A 251 12.43 12.69 0.89
C GLN A 251 12.87 13.11 -0.52
N PRO A 252 11.92 13.31 -1.44
CA PRO A 252 12.25 13.48 -2.86
C PRO A 252 12.99 14.79 -3.13
N ASP A 253 12.82 15.81 -2.28
CA ASP A 253 13.41 17.15 -2.43
C ASP A 253 13.15 17.74 -3.83
N ILE A 254 11.88 17.62 -4.28
CA ILE A 254 11.38 18.14 -5.56
C ILE A 254 10.34 19.21 -5.29
N HIS A 255 10.52 20.36 -5.93
CA HIS A 255 9.62 21.50 -5.87
C HIS A 255 9.06 21.81 -7.26
N LEU A 256 7.76 22.07 -7.33
CA LEU A 256 7.03 22.35 -8.56
C LEU A 256 6.32 23.70 -8.47
N ARG A 257 6.58 24.54 -9.47
CA ARG A 257 5.79 25.73 -9.74
C ARG A 257 5.17 25.63 -11.13
N ILE A 258 3.88 25.92 -11.21
CA ILE A 258 3.16 26.03 -12.48
C ILE A 258 2.68 27.46 -12.61
N LEU A 259 3.09 28.12 -13.68
CA LEU A 259 2.70 29.49 -13.99
C LEU A 259 1.86 29.52 -15.26
N THR A 260 0.95 30.49 -15.33
CA THR A 260 0.22 30.81 -16.56
C THR A 260 1.07 31.66 -17.51
N SER A 261 0.54 31.88 -18.72
CA SER A 261 1.15 32.75 -19.74
C SER A 261 1.50 34.17 -19.23
N ASN A 262 0.70 34.72 -18.31
CA ASN A 262 0.89 36.05 -17.70
C ASN A 262 1.74 36.03 -16.41
N GLN A 263 2.41 34.92 -16.12
CA GLN A 263 3.26 34.71 -14.92
C GLN A 263 2.48 34.67 -13.59
N THR A 264 1.16 34.45 -13.61
CA THR A 264 0.42 34.14 -12.40
C THR A 264 0.74 32.72 -11.95
N VAL A 265 1.00 32.54 -10.66
CA VAL A 265 1.29 31.23 -10.05
C VAL A 265 -0.02 30.46 -9.91
N ALA A 266 -0.14 29.34 -10.63
CA ALA A 266 -1.26 28.41 -10.56
C ALA A 266 -1.04 27.34 -9.48
N LEU A 267 0.20 26.95 -9.25
CA LEU A 267 0.61 25.97 -8.25
C LEU A 267 2.03 26.28 -7.79
N ASP A 268 2.29 26.13 -6.51
CA ASP A 268 3.60 26.26 -5.87
C ASP A 268 3.61 25.26 -4.71
N THR A 269 4.28 24.12 -4.90
CA THR A 269 4.21 23.00 -3.95
C THR A 269 5.45 22.12 -4.02
N ASP A 270 5.80 21.53 -2.88
CA ASP A 270 6.71 20.40 -2.85
C ASP A 270 5.99 19.12 -3.27
N PHE A 271 6.74 18.18 -3.85
CA PHE A 271 6.29 16.80 -3.96
C PHE A 271 6.26 16.16 -2.57
N PRO A 272 5.25 15.33 -2.25
CA PRO A 272 5.13 14.75 -0.93
C PRO A 272 6.19 13.65 -0.73
N HIS A 273 6.63 13.49 0.51
CA HIS A 273 7.37 12.31 0.93
C HIS A 273 6.51 11.06 0.70
N ALA A 274 7.12 9.96 0.26
CA ALA A 274 6.44 8.69 0.00
C ALA A 274 7.24 7.52 0.58
N ASN A 275 7.11 6.33 -0.02
CA ASN A 275 7.89 5.14 0.32
C ASN A 275 8.22 4.34 -0.94
N TRP A 276 9.03 3.30 -0.76
CA TRP A 276 9.55 2.44 -1.84
C TRP A 276 8.50 1.54 -2.51
N GLN A 277 7.25 1.57 -2.04
CA GLN A 277 6.11 0.85 -2.62
C GLN A 277 5.10 1.82 -3.27
N ASP A 278 5.41 3.12 -3.37
CA ASP A 278 4.65 4.08 -4.17
C ASP A 278 5.01 3.96 -5.67
N ILE A 279 4.68 2.81 -6.25
CA ILE A 279 5.17 2.38 -7.58
C ILE A 279 4.11 2.40 -8.68
N ASP A 280 2.82 2.45 -8.34
CA ASP A 280 1.73 2.18 -9.28
C ASP A 280 0.53 3.16 -9.21
N LYS A 281 0.67 4.26 -8.46
CA LYS A 281 -0.32 5.35 -8.41
C LYS A 281 0.31 6.65 -8.87
N THR A 282 -0.30 7.30 -9.85
CA THR A 282 0.11 8.63 -10.30
C THR A 282 0.05 9.65 -9.15
N MET A 283 0.69 10.79 -9.35
CA MET A 283 0.58 11.94 -8.46
C MET A 283 -0.27 13.01 -9.13
N THR A 284 -1.46 13.28 -8.60
CA THR A 284 -2.33 14.33 -9.11
C THR A 284 -2.18 15.63 -8.30
N PHE A 285 -1.86 16.74 -8.96
CA PHE A 285 -1.99 18.07 -8.38
C PHE A 285 -3.22 18.77 -8.94
N ALA A 286 -4.11 19.24 -8.06
CA ALA A 286 -5.22 20.10 -8.45
C ALA A 286 -4.72 21.51 -8.78
N LEU A 287 -5.33 22.13 -9.80
CA LEU A 287 -5.07 23.51 -10.22
C LEU A 287 -6.35 24.34 -10.06
N PRO A 288 -6.24 25.65 -9.73
CA PRO A 288 -7.37 26.55 -9.68
C PRO A 288 -8.01 26.73 -11.06
N ASN A 289 -9.25 27.23 -11.09
CA ASN A 289 -9.91 27.55 -12.35
C ASN A 289 -9.25 28.78 -13.01
N MET A 290 -8.20 28.55 -13.81
CA MET A 290 -7.50 29.61 -14.54
C MET A 290 -7.90 29.62 -16.01
N GLN A 291 -8.70 30.61 -16.40
CA GLN A 291 -9.03 30.85 -17.80
C GLN A 291 -7.83 31.46 -18.53
N GLU A 292 -7.08 30.61 -19.22
CA GLU A 292 -5.91 31.01 -20.01
C GLU A 292 -6.01 30.39 -21.41
N LYS A 293 -5.22 30.90 -22.36
CA LYS A 293 -5.15 30.36 -23.74
C LYS A 293 -4.47 28.98 -23.83
N GLY A 294 -4.58 28.16 -22.77
CA GLY A 294 -3.95 26.85 -22.68
C GLY A 294 -2.43 26.87 -22.57
N GLU A 295 -1.81 27.99 -22.17
CA GLU A 295 -0.36 28.12 -22.06
C GLU A 295 0.10 28.14 -20.60
N TYR A 296 1.01 27.21 -20.28
CA TYR A 296 1.57 27.00 -18.95
C TYR A 296 3.10 26.92 -18.99
N VAL A 297 3.75 27.34 -17.91
CA VAL A 297 5.18 27.17 -17.68
C VAL A 297 5.36 26.34 -16.42
N LEU A 298 6.11 25.26 -16.51
CA LEU A 298 6.48 24.41 -15.39
C LEU A 298 7.92 24.73 -15.04
N GLU A 299 8.14 25.04 -13.76
CA GLU A 299 9.44 25.21 -13.14
C GLU A 299 9.63 24.08 -12.13
N ILE A 300 10.60 23.21 -12.37
CA ILE A 300 10.90 22.05 -11.52
C ILE A 300 12.29 22.23 -10.93
N THR A 301 12.38 22.12 -9.60
CA THR A 301 13.66 22.00 -8.89
C THR A 301 13.74 20.64 -8.24
N ASN A 302 14.85 19.93 -8.39
CA ASN A 302 15.10 18.61 -7.83
C ASN A 302 16.53 18.54 -7.30
N LEU A 303 16.71 18.17 -6.03
CA LEU A 303 18.06 18.05 -5.43
C LEU A 303 18.81 16.79 -5.85
N HIS A 304 18.08 15.80 -6.38
CA HIS A 304 18.58 14.52 -6.85
C HIS A 304 18.15 14.28 -8.30
N HIS A 305 18.78 13.32 -8.99
CA HIS A 305 18.33 12.92 -10.33
C HIS A 305 16.85 12.50 -10.27
N MET A 306 16.05 13.03 -11.20
CA MET A 306 14.60 12.81 -11.24
C MET A 306 14.21 12.16 -12.56
N ARG A 307 13.80 10.89 -12.54
CA ARG A 307 13.33 10.17 -13.71
C ARG A 307 11.85 10.44 -13.98
N LEU A 308 11.53 11.01 -15.13
CA LEU A 308 10.16 11.25 -15.59
C LEU A 308 9.72 10.15 -16.55
N THR A 309 8.57 9.52 -16.28
CA THR A 309 7.93 8.53 -17.15
C THR A 309 6.56 8.97 -17.64
N SER A 310 5.89 9.90 -16.95
CA SER A 310 4.66 10.53 -17.43
C SER A 310 4.43 11.92 -16.84
N LEU A 311 3.91 12.83 -17.66
CA LEU A 311 3.37 14.13 -17.26
C LEU A 311 2.13 14.44 -18.13
N ARG A 312 0.96 14.63 -17.52
CA ARG A 312 -0.30 14.83 -18.26
C ARG A 312 -1.13 15.96 -17.68
N PHE A 313 -1.77 16.74 -18.53
CA PHE A 313 -2.72 17.78 -18.14
C PHE A 313 -4.15 17.27 -18.33
N SER A 314 -5.06 17.66 -17.43
CA SER A 314 -6.46 17.30 -17.51
C SER A 314 -7.37 18.51 -17.28
N THR A 315 -8.50 18.50 -17.98
CA THR A 315 -9.60 19.46 -17.80
C THR A 315 -10.53 19.06 -16.63
N ALA A 316 -10.41 17.82 -16.16
CA ALA A 316 -11.22 17.26 -15.09
C ALA A 316 -10.75 17.76 -13.72
N THR A 317 -11.68 18.16 -12.87
CA THR A 317 -11.37 18.44 -11.46
C THR A 317 -11.08 17.13 -10.75
N ARG A 318 -9.94 17.09 -10.06
CA ARG A 318 -9.59 16.01 -9.13
C ARG A 318 -9.17 16.59 -7.77
N GLY A 319 -9.19 15.74 -6.75
CA GLY A 319 -8.59 16.07 -5.45
C GLY A 319 -7.08 16.34 -5.60
N HIS A 320 -6.50 17.09 -4.68
CA HIS A 320 -5.07 17.36 -4.67
C HIS A 320 -4.36 16.27 -3.88
N ASN A 321 -3.40 15.57 -4.48
CA ASN A 321 -2.78 14.36 -3.92
C ASN A 321 -3.83 13.34 -3.42
N TRP A 322 -4.90 13.18 -4.20
CA TRP A 322 -6.09 12.42 -3.78
C TRP A 322 -5.80 10.93 -3.65
N GLU A 323 -4.80 10.40 -4.35
CA GLU A 323 -4.42 8.99 -4.32
C GLU A 323 -4.03 8.57 -2.89
N MET A 324 -3.30 9.45 -2.20
CA MET A 324 -3.00 9.31 -0.77
C MET A 324 -4.25 9.41 0.09
N GLU A 325 -5.08 10.44 -0.12
CA GLU A 325 -6.29 10.61 0.67
C GLU A 325 -7.27 9.42 0.52
N ALA A 326 -7.33 8.81 -0.66
CA ALA A 326 -8.14 7.64 -0.92
C ALA A 326 -7.51 6.31 -0.46
N GLY A 327 -6.31 6.33 0.13
CA GLY A 327 -5.68 5.15 0.72
C GLY A 327 -4.99 4.23 -0.29
N TRP A 328 -4.76 4.69 -1.53
CA TRP A 328 -4.12 3.88 -2.57
C TRP A 328 -2.62 3.75 -2.38
N THR A 329 -2.00 4.72 -1.73
CA THR A 329 -0.55 4.79 -1.48
C THR A 329 -0.33 5.63 -0.22
N SER A 330 0.84 5.51 0.42
CA SER A 330 1.22 6.37 1.56
C SER A 330 2.12 7.49 1.11
N ARG A 331 1.65 8.72 1.27
CA ARG A 331 2.38 9.95 1.00
C ARG A 331 2.09 10.97 2.09
N THR A 332 2.94 11.97 2.25
CA THR A 332 2.61 13.13 3.09
C THR A 332 1.37 13.84 2.54
N LEU A 333 0.44 14.19 3.43
CA LEU A 333 -0.71 15.02 3.07
C LEU A 333 -0.22 16.41 2.67
N LEU A 334 -0.65 16.88 1.51
CA LEU A 334 -0.34 18.21 1.01
C LEU A 334 -1.48 19.16 1.33
N GLN A 335 -1.13 20.39 1.70
CA GLN A 335 -2.13 21.46 1.82
C GLN A 335 -2.54 21.91 0.42
N LEU A 336 -3.83 22.17 0.25
CA LEU A 336 -4.32 22.84 -0.95
C LEU A 336 -3.71 24.25 -1.03
N PRO A 337 -3.39 24.75 -2.23
CA PRO A 337 -2.93 26.13 -2.39
C PRO A 337 -3.96 27.12 -1.81
N GLU A 338 -3.50 28.15 -1.08
CA GLU A 338 -4.37 29.13 -0.42
C GLU A 338 -5.28 29.87 -1.40
N ASP A 339 -4.80 30.10 -2.62
CA ASP A 339 -5.50 30.81 -3.70
C ASP A 339 -6.32 29.88 -4.63
N MET A 340 -6.69 28.67 -4.17
CA MET A 340 -7.55 27.75 -4.92
C MET A 340 -8.95 28.34 -5.13
N ASN A 341 -9.14 29.07 -6.23
CA ASN A 341 -10.42 29.60 -6.64
C ASN A 341 -11.12 28.64 -7.63
N GLU A 342 -12.22 28.05 -7.18
CA GLU A 342 -13.06 27.17 -7.98
C GLU A 342 -14.54 27.56 -7.83
N ASP A 343 -15.27 27.51 -8.93
CA ASP A 343 -16.71 27.80 -8.98
C ASP A 343 -17.60 26.59 -8.65
N GLY A 344 -16.98 25.44 -8.33
CA GLY A 344 -17.66 24.18 -8.07
C GLY A 344 -18.24 23.47 -9.31
N SER A 345 -18.04 24.01 -10.52
CA SER A 345 -18.59 23.43 -11.77
C SER A 345 -18.04 22.05 -12.11
N GLY A 346 -16.83 21.74 -11.64
CA GLY A 346 -16.19 20.44 -11.76
C GLY A 346 -16.48 19.48 -10.59
N PHE A 347 -17.35 19.85 -9.64
CA PHE A 347 -17.69 18.99 -8.51
C PHE A 347 -18.96 18.18 -8.79
N ILE A 348 -19.03 16.97 -8.25
CA ILE A 348 -20.24 16.16 -8.22
C ILE A 348 -21.08 16.63 -7.04
N LYS A 349 -22.38 16.85 -7.25
CA LYS A 349 -23.32 17.01 -6.13
C LYS A 349 -23.73 15.64 -5.63
N ARG A 350 -23.58 15.38 -4.33
CA ARG A 350 -23.91 14.09 -3.73
C ARG A 350 -25.36 13.69 -3.94
N ALA A 351 -26.27 14.67 -3.91
CA ALA A 351 -27.69 14.45 -4.11
C ALA A 351 -28.04 13.98 -5.54
N ASP A 352 -27.14 14.17 -6.50
CA ASP A 352 -27.33 13.78 -7.90
C ASP A 352 -26.72 12.40 -8.23
N ILE A 353 -26.10 11.73 -7.24
CA ILE A 353 -25.57 10.38 -7.39
C ILE A 353 -26.73 9.37 -7.31
N ILE A 354 -26.85 8.55 -8.36
CA ILE A 354 -27.90 7.55 -8.52
C ILE A 354 -27.26 6.16 -8.44
N ASN A 355 -27.78 5.31 -7.56
CA ASN A 355 -27.41 3.91 -7.54
C ASN A 355 -28.20 3.13 -8.60
N LEU A 356 -27.49 2.61 -9.60
CA LEU A 356 -28.02 1.81 -10.71
C LEU A 356 -27.67 0.32 -10.59
N THR A 357 -27.18 -0.14 -9.44
CA THR A 357 -26.68 -1.51 -9.26
C THR A 357 -27.72 -2.55 -9.66
N ASP A 358 -28.97 -2.39 -9.22
CA ASP A 358 -30.08 -3.31 -9.55
C ASP A 358 -30.55 -3.22 -11.02
N ARG A 359 -29.97 -2.31 -11.83
CA ARG A 359 -30.30 -2.12 -13.25
C ARG A 359 -29.25 -2.71 -14.20
N MET A 360 -28.12 -3.16 -13.66
CA MET A 360 -27.11 -3.90 -14.43
C MET A 360 -27.40 -5.39 -14.30
N THR A 361 -27.51 -6.08 -15.42
CA THR A 361 -27.62 -7.54 -15.45
C THR A 361 -26.28 -8.20 -15.10
N SER A 362 -26.30 -9.49 -14.76
CA SER A 362 -25.08 -10.22 -14.33
C SER A 362 -24.00 -10.34 -15.42
N ASP A 363 -24.37 -10.17 -16.68
CA ASP A 363 -23.44 -10.10 -17.82
C ASP A 363 -22.92 -8.67 -18.08
N GLY A 364 -23.26 -7.70 -17.23
CA GLY A 364 -22.75 -6.33 -17.29
C GLY A 364 -23.56 -5.37 -18.16
N ARG A 365 -24.74 -5.77 -18.63
CA ARG A 365 -25.59 -4.92 -19.48
C ARG A 365 -26.48 -4.00 -18.64
N LEU A 366 -26.37 -2.69 -18.83
CA LEU A 366 -27.18 -1.68 -18.16
C LEU A 366 -28.34 -1.26 -19.06
N ARG A 367 -29.56 -1.30 -18.52
CA ARG A 367 -30.73 -0.63 -19.10
C ARG A 367 -31.21 0.51 -18.22
N TRP A 368 -31.14 1.74 -18.73
CA TRP A 368 -31.48 2.92 -17.96
C TRP A 368 -31.94 4.08 -18.84
N THR A 369 -33.11 4.65 -18.53
CA THR A 369 -33.55 5.94 -19.06
C THR A 369 -32.89 7.05 -18.25
N ALA A 370 -31.77 7.56 -18.74
CA ALA A 370 -31.03 8.64 -18.09
C ALA A 370 -31.77 9.98 -18.28
N PRO A 371 -31.86 10.84 -17.24
CA PRO A 371 -32.36 12.21 -17.42
C PRO A 371 -31.56 12.98 -18.47
N GLU A 372 -32.15 14.00 -19.10
CA GLU A 372 -31.44 14.83 -20.09
C GLU A 372 -30.10 15.35 -19.56
N GLY A 373 -29.10 15.38 -20.44
CA GLY A 373 -27.74 15.83 -20.12
C GLY A 373 -26.70 14.72 -20.23
N LYS A 374 -25.45 15.05 -19.89
CA LYS A 374 -24.32 14.12 -19.93
C LYS A 374 -24.15 13.46 -18.58
N TRP A 375 -23.96 12.15 -18.58
CA TRP A 375 -23.81 11.34 -17.38
C TRP A 375 -22.53 10.51 -17.45
N ILE A 376 -21.91 10.32 -16.30
CA ILE A 376 -20.88 9.31 -16.10
C ILE A 376 -21.54 8.16 -15.34
N VAL A 377 -21.45 6.95 -15.90
CA VAL A 377 -21.78 5.70 -15.21
C VAL A 377 -20.51 5.02 -14.78
N LEU A 378 -20.35 4.83 -13.49
CA LEU A 378 -19.19 4.26 -12.82
C LEU A 378 -19.53 2.82 -12.37
N ARG A 379 -18.92 1.82 -13.00
CA ARG A 379 -19.00 0.40 -12.58
C ARG A 379 -17.85 0.11 -11.66
N ILE A 380 -18.17 -0.23 -10.42
CA ILE A 380 -17.20 -0.38 -9.33
C ILE A 380 -17.21 -1.83 -8.89
N GLY A 381 -16.02 -2.38 -8.75
CA GLY A 381 -15.77 -3.71 -8.21
C GLY A 381 -14.48 -3.74 -7.42
N HIS A 382 -14.04 -4.94 -7.10
CA HIS A 382 -12.75 -5.16 -6.48
C HIS A 382 -12.03 -6.34 -7.10
N VAL A 383 -10.72 -6.34 -6.96
CA VAL A 383 -9.81 -7.34 -7.53
C VAL A 383 -8.77 -7.73 -6.50
N ASN A 384 -8.23 -8.94 -6.64
CA ASN A 384 -7.00 -9.36 -5.99
C ASN A 384 -5.87 -8.37 -6.35
N THR A 385 -5.11 -7.91 -5.35
CA THR A 385 -4.02 -6.94 -5.54
C THR A 385 -2.86 -7.53 -6.35
N GLY A 386 -2.72 -8.85 -6.38
CA GLY A 386 -1.58 -9.54 -6.97
C GLY A 386 -0.39 -9.71 -6.03
N GLN A 387 -0.51 -9.23 -4.79
CA GLN A 387 0.57 -9.28 -3.81
C GLN A 387 0.72 -10.69 -3.23
N ARG A 388 1.95 -11.11 -3.02
CA ARG A 388 2.34 -12.45 -2.56
C ARG A 388 3.38 -12.33 -1.46
N ASN A 389 3.49 -13.35 -0.61
CA ASN A 389 4.57 -13.40 0.36
C ASN A 389 5.93 -13.51 -0.35
N GLY A 390 6.93 -12.84 0.20
CA GLY A 390 8.26 -12.71 -0.37
C GLY A 390 9.34 -12.54 0.69
N PRO A 391 10.61 -12.76 0.32
CA PRO A 391 11.06 -13.58 -0.80
C PRO A 391 10.96 -15.06 -0.38
N ALA A 392 9.88 -15.73 -0.77
CA ALA A 392 9.67 -17.15 -0.48
C ALA A 392 10.12 -18.02 -1.67
N PRO A 393 10.52 -19.28 -1.44
CA PRO A 393 10.65 -20.26 -2.52
C PRO A 393 9.35 -20.43 -3.31
N GLU A 394 9.44 -20.86 -4.57
CA GLU A 394 8.28 -20.95 -5.47
C GLU A 394 7.15 -21.82 -4.89
N GLU A 395 7.47 -22.98 -4.33
CA GLU A 395 6.50 -23.91 -3.73
C GLU A 395 5.79 -23.36 -2.49
N ALA A 396 6.36 -22.33 -1.86
CA ALA A 396 5.87 -21.69 -0.64
C ALA A 396 5.37 -20.26 -0.87
N THR A 397 5.36 -19.81 -2.13
CA THR A 397 4.87 -18.51 -2.56
C THR A 397 3.39 -18.61 -2.89
N GLY A 398 2.59 -17.68 -2.34
CA GLY A 398 1.19 -17.53 -2.70
C GLY A 398 0.62 -16.20 -2.28
N TRP A 399 -0.68 -16.02 -2.47
CA TRP A 399 -1.32 -14.72 -2.26
C TRP A 399 -1.24 -14.26 -0.81
N GLU A 400 -1.02 -12.96 -0.62
CA GLU A 400 -1.18 -12.32 0.68
C GLU A 400 -2.65 -12.33 1.09
N VAL A 401 -2.94 -12.78 2.31
CA VAL A 401 -4.32 -12.83 2.81
C VAL A 401 -4.92 -11.42 2.94
N ASN A 402 -6.23 -11.27 2.74
CA ASN A 402 -6.91 -10.00 3.00
C ASN A 402 -6.85 -9.67 4.50
N LYS A 403 -6.11 -8.62 4.86
CA LYS A 403 -5.93 -8.25 6.29
C LYS A 403 -7.13 -7.53 6.90
N LEU A 404 -8.10 -7.12 6.08
CA LEU A 404 -9.31 -6.45 6.57
C LEU A 404 -10.44 -7.45 6.91
N ASP A 405 -10.24 -8.76 6.69
CA ASP A 405 -11.22 -9.81 7.01
C ASP A 405 -10.66 -10.79 8.05
N SER A 406 -11.17 -10.72 9.29
CA SER A 406 -10.68 -11.52 10.41
C SER A 406 -10.86 -13.02 10.22
N ALA A 407 -11.85 -13.47 9.43
CA ALA A 407 -12.04 -14.89 9.14
C ALA A 407 -10.97 -15.41 8.19
N PHE A 408 -10.54 -14.60 7.22
CA PHE A 408 -9.41 -14.94 6.34
C PHE A 408 -8.08 -14.89 7.09
N VAL A 409 -7.85 -13.89 7.94
CA VAL A 409 -6.67 -13.86 8.82
C VAL A 409 -6.60 -15.11 9.71
N SER A 410 -7.71 -15.50 10.31
CA SER A 410 -7.78 -16.73 11.13
C SER A 410 -7.47 -17.99 10.31
N TYR A 411 -7.85 -18.00 9.03
CA TYR A 411 -7.50 -19.09 8.12
C TYR A 411 -6.00 -19.10 7.81
N GLN A 412 -5.39 -17.96 7.50
CA GLN A 412 -3.93 -17.85 7.31
C GLN A 412 -3.17 -18.40 8.54
N PHE A 413 -3.54 -17.93 9.73
CA PHE A 413 -2.92 -18.38 10.97
C PHE A 413 -3.04 -19.90 11.14
N ARG A 414 -4.24 -20.47 10.99
CA ARG A 414 -4.45 -21.92 11.12
C ARG A 414 -3.64 -22.73 10.10
N SER A 415 -3.54 -22.25 8.87
CA SER A 415 -2.86 -22.97 7.77
C SER A 415 -1.35 -23.05 7.94
N TYR A 416 -0.74 -22.12 8.69
CA TYR A 416 0.71 -22.09 8.91
C TYR A 416 1.09 -22.20 10.38
N ILE A 417 1.12 -21.10 11.14
CA ILE A 417 1.52 -21.07 12.55
C ILE A 417 0.71 -22.08 13.37
N GLY A 418 -0.61 -22.09 13.21
CA GLY A 418 -1.52 -22.97 13.93
C GLY A 418 -1.24 -24.44 13.66
N ARG A 419 -1.10 -24.82 12.39
CA ARG A 419 -0.76 -26.19 11.97
C ARG A 419 0.57 -26.65 12.55
N LEU A 420 1.61 -25.80 12.48
CA LEU A 420 2.94 -26.14 12.98
C LEU A 420 2.94 -26.28 14.52
N THR A 421 2.28 -25.37 15.22
CA THR A 421 2.22 -25.35 16.70
C THR A 421 1.23 -26.35 17.31
N GLU A 422 0.29 -26.90 16.53
CA GLU A 422 -0.54 -28.04 16.93
C GLU A 422 0.09 -29.38 16.56
N GLY A 423 0.97 -29.39 15.56
CA GLY A 423 1.69 -30.55 15.07
C GLY A 423 3.17 -30.56 15.50
N PRO A 424 4.13 -30.46 14.56
CA PRO A 424 5.54 -30.76 14.80
C PRO A 424 6.21 -29.86 15.85
N LEU A 425 5.72 -28.62 16.05
CA LEU A 425 6.33 -27.62 16.95
C LEU A 425 5.56 -27.44 18.27
N LYS A 426 4.70 -28.40 18.63
CA LYS A 426 3.84 -28.29 19.81
C LYS A 426 4.62 -28.06 21.10
N GLY A 427 4.42 -26.90 21.71
CA GLY A 427 5.07 -26.49 22.96
C GLY A 427 6.53 -26.03 22.81
N LEU A 428 7.01 -25.86 21.57
CA LEU A 428 8.40 -25.49 21.27
C LEU A 428 8.56 -24.04 20.78
N VAL A 429 7.46 -23.36 20.41
CA VAL A 429 7.49 -21.97 19.93
C VAL A 429 7.19 -21.01 21.08
N ASN A 430 8.07 -20.03 21.31
CA ASN A 430 7.91 -19.03 22.36
C ASN A 430 7.24 -17.76 21.87
N ASN A 431 7.44 -17.39 20.60
CA ASN A 431 7.03 -16.11 20.05
C ASN A 431 6.60 -16.25 18.60
N MET A 432 5.59 -15.49 18.22
CA MET A 432 5.24 -15.26 16.82
C MET A 432 5.84 -13.93 16.39
N LEU A 433 6.62 -13.94 15.31
CA LEU A 433 7.13 -12.72 14.69
C LEU A 433 6.19 -12.31 13.57
N MET A 434 5.97 -11.00 13.45
CA MET A 434 5.34 -10.35 12.31
C MET A 434 6.30 -9.25 11.84
N ASP A 435 7.14 -9.61 10.87
CA ASP A 435 8.10 -8.72 10.21
C ASP A 435 7.43 -7.52 9.50
N SER A 436 8.26 -6.63 8.95
CA SER A 436 7.84 -5.41 8.27
C SER A 436 6.98 -5.68 7.03
N TRP A 437 6.18 -4.69 6.68
CA TRP A 437 5.15 -4.82 5.65
C TRP A 437 5.69 -4.65 4.23
N GLU A 438 5.61 -5.69 3.40
CA GLU A 438 6.08 -5.65 1.99
C GLU A 438 5.03 -6.14 0.99
N CYS A 439 3.78 -5.71 1.16
CA CYS A 439 2.68 -6.12 0.27
C CYS A 439 1.77 -4.98 -0.17
N SER A 440 2.32 -3.76 -0.26
CA SER A 440 1.65 -2.55 -0.76
C SER A 440 0.34 -2.26 0.00
N SER A 441 -0.58 -1.50 -0.57
CA SER A 441 -1.86 -1.18 0.08
C SER A 441 -2.92 -2.26 -0.20
N GLN A 442 -4.03 -2.14 0.53
CA GLN A 442 -5.31 -2.76 0.20
C GLN A 442 -6.43 -1.81 0.65
N THR A 443 -7.56 -1.84 -0.04
CA THR A 443 -8.65 -0.87 0.18
C THR A 443 -10.01 -1.52 0.32
N TRP A 444 -10.11 -2.86 0.21
CA TRP A 444 -11.40 -3.51 0.19
C TRP A 444 -11.47 -4.84 0.95
N THR A 445 -12.65 -5.12 1.47
CA THR A 445 -13.07 -6.43 1.98
C THR A 445 -14.56 -6.62 1.71
N ARG A 446 -15.04 -7.86 1.67
CA ARG A 446 -16.45 -8.21 1.40
C ARG A 446 -17.45 -7.58 2.38
N TYR A 447 -16.98 -7.16 3.55
CA TYR A 447 -17.81 -6.48 4.56
C TYR A 447 -17.63 -4.97 4.60
N MET A 448 -16.84 -4.38 3.70
CA MET A 448 -16.43 -2.97 3.78
C MET A 448 -17.61 -1.99 3.90
N GLN A 449 -18.66 -2.18 3.11
CA GLN A 449 -19.84 -1.30 3.18
C GLN A 449 -20.53 -1.38 4.55
N ARG A 450 -20.65 -2.59 5.13
CA ARG A 450 -21.21 -2.80 6.48
C ARG A 450 -20.32 -2.16 7.53
N GLU A 451 -19.03 -2.49 7.52
CA GLU A 451 -18.03 -1.99 8.47
C GLU A 451 -17.99 -0.46 8.46
N PHE A 452 -17.99 0.16 7.27
CA PHE A 452 -18.01 1.61 7.13
C PHE A 452 -19.29 2.22 7.71
N GLN A 453 -20.47 1.70 7.34
CA GLN A 453 -21.75 2.19 7.83
C GLN A 453 -21.88 2.06 9.36
N GLU A 454 -21.40 0.97 9.94
CA GLU A 454 -21.42 0.73 11.39
C GLU A 454 -20.47 1.67 12.14
N ARG A 455 -19.29 1.95 11.58
CA ARG A 455 -18.23 2.77 12.22
C ARG A 455 -18.35 4.27 11.98
N ARG A 456 -18.99 4.68 10.87
CA ARG A 456 -19.10 6.09 10.43
C ARG A 456 -20.52 6.61 10.38
N HIS A 457 -21.52 5.74 10.41
CA HIS A 457 -22.94 6.07 10.50
C HIS A 457 -23.53 6.79 9.26
N TYR A 458 -22.92 6.61 8.08
CA TYR A 458 -23.50 7.04 6.80
C TYR A 458 -23.10 6.10 5.65
N ASN A 459 -23.85 6.21 4.54
CA ASN A 459 -23.73 5.29 3.40
C ASN A 459 -22.42 5.53 2.62
N LEU A 460 -21.62 4.48 2.47
CA LEU A 460 -20.37 4.52 1.70
C LEU A 460 -20.60 4.83 0.22
N LEU A 461 -21.66 4.29 -0.39
CA LEU A 461 -21.88 4.37 -1.84
C LEU A 461 -22.09 5.81 -2.32
N ASP A 462 -22.67 6.68 -1.49
CA ASP A 462 -22.93 8.09 -1.81
C ASP A 462 -21.64 8.90 -1.99
N TRP A 463 -20.51 8.38 -1.51
CA TRP A 463 -19.22 9.06 -1.51
C TRP A 463 -18.15 8.30 -2.28
N MET A 464 -18.43 7.07 -2.73
CA MET A 464 -17.45 6.20 -3.37
C MET A 464 -16.72 6.82 -4.58
N PRO A 465 -17.32 7.72 -5.40
CA PRO A 465 -16.55 8.39 -6.45
C PRO A 465 -15.38 9.23 -5.90
N ALA A 466 -15.43 9.73 -4.67
CA ALA A 466 -14.28 10.41 -4.06
C ALA A 466 -13.04 9.53 -3.95
N ILE A 467 -13.22 8.21 -3.78
CA ILE A 467 -12.12 7.24 -3.71
C ILE A 467 -11.38 7.12 -5.05
N PHE A 468 -11.98 7.58 -6.15
CA PHE A 468 -11.40 7.59 -7.50
C PHE A 468 -11.02 9.01 -7.97
N GLY A 469 -10.97 9.96 -7.03
CA GLY A 469 -10.42 11.30 -7.25
C GLY A 469 -11.43 12.38 -7.56
N TRP A 470 -12.73 12.07 -7.70
CA TRP A 470 -13.76 13.09 -7.87
C TRP A 470 -13.98 13.91 -6.58
N VAL A 471 -14.30 15.20 -6.75
CA VAL A 471 -14.69 16.07 -5.62
C VAL A 471 -16.21 16.03 -5.47
N ILE A 472 -16.69 15.67 -4.28
CA ILE A 472 -18.11 15.56 -3.93
C ILE A 472 -18.52 16.72 -3.03
N ASP A 473 -19.51 17.50 -3.46
CA ASP A 473 -20.07 18.72 -2.85
C ASP A 473 -19.04 19.86 -2.62
N SER A 474 -17.95 19.58 -1.92
CA SER A 474 -16.82 20.49 -1.66
C SER A 474 -15.56 19.71 -1.33
N ARG A 475 -14.38 20.35 -1.48
CA ARG A 475 -13.09 19.76 -1.09
C ARG A 475 -13.05 19.36 0.38
N GLU A 476 -13.59 20.19 1.27
CA GLU A 476 -13.64 19.91 2.72
C GLU A 476 -14.47 18.65 3.02
N GLN A 477 -15.67 18.54 2.45
CA GLN A 477 -16.53 17.36 2.67
C GLN A 477 -15.91 16.10 2.08
N THR A 478 -15.31 16.21 0.89
CA THR A 478 -14.58 15.12 0.25
C THR A 478 -13.43 14.64 1.14
N SER A 479 -12.60 15.55 1.66
CA SER A 479 -11.47 15.20 2.53
C SER A 479 -11.92 14.59 3.87
N LYS A 480 -13.04 15.08 4.45
CA LYS A 480 -13.65 14.46 5.64
C LYS A 480 -14.07 13.01 5.38
N PHE A 481 -14.74 12.75 4.26
CA PHE A 481 -15.09 11.39 3.86
C PHE A 481 -13.84 10.52 3.66
N LEU A 482 -12.84 11.02 2.93
CA LEU A 482 -11.60 10.27 2.68
C LEU A 482 -10.81 10.01 3.97
N SER A 483 -10.89 10.90 4.96
CA SER A 483 -10.36 10.68 6.30
C SER A 483 -11.09 9.54 7.02
N ASP A 484 -12.43 9.53 7.01
CA ASP A 484 -13.26 8.45 7.57
C ASP A 484 -13.00 7.10 6.89
N TRP A 485 -12.77 7.13 5.57
CA TRP A 485 -12.40 5.99 4.76
C TRP A 485 -11.06 5.38 5.20
N ARG A 486 -9.99 6.18 5.23
CA ARG A 486 -8.67 5.71 5.70
C ARG A 486 -8.72 5.24 7.15
N ARG A 487 -9.46 5.94 8.01
CA ARG A 487 -9.67 5.53 9.40
C ARG A 487 -10.36 4.17 9.49
N THR A 488 -11.33 3.89 8.62
CA THR A 488 -12.02 2.58 8.58
C THR A 488 -11.07 1.46 8.16
N ILE A 489 -10.27 1.68 7.11
CA ILE A 489 -9.25 0.71 6.69
C ILE A 489 -8.27 0.43 7.82
N ASN A 490 -7.77 1.48 8.47
CA ASN A 490 -6.82 1.37 9.57
C ASN A 490 -7.41 0.64 10.80
N GLU A 491 -8.64 0.96 11.22
CA GLU A 491 -9.30 0.25 12.33
C GLU A 491 -9.52 -1.23 11.98
N LEU A 492 -9.95 -1.54 10.75
CA LEU A 492 -10.11 -2.94 10.30
C LEU A 492 -8.77 -3.66 10.26
N PHE A 493 -7.71 -3.01 9.78
CA PHE A 493 -6.38 -3.57 9.75
C PHE A 493 -5.86 -3.90 11.16
N THR A 494 -5.99 -2.95 12.09
CA THR A 494 -5.61 -3.13 13.49
C THR A 494 -6.42 -4.25 14.14
N ASP A 495 -7.76 -4.19 14.06
CA ASP A 495 -8.65 -5.13 14.75
C ASP A 495 -8.57 -6.53 14.14
N ASN A 496 -8.74 -6.63 12.82
CA ASN A 496 -8.94 -7.91 12.14
C ASN A 496 -7.66 -8.64 11.81
N PHE A 497 -6.53 -7.93 11.73
CA PHE A 497 -5.25 -8.55 11.44
C PHE A 497 -4.32 -8.60 12.64
N TYR A 498 -3.78 -7.47 13.10
CA TYR A 498 -2.84 -7.49 14.24
C TYR A 498 -3.51 -8.00 15.51
N GLY A 499 -4.68 -7.47 15.87
CA GLY A 499 -5.44 -7.89 17.04
C GLY A 499 -5.83 -9.38 16.98
N GLN A 500 -6.22 -9.86 15.80
CA GLN A 500 -6.59 -11.26 15.62
C GLN A 500 -5.39 -12.22 15.66
N MET A 501 -4.29 -11.88 14.98
CA MET A 501 -3.05 -12.65 15.01
C MET A 501 -2.52 -12.73 16.45
N ALA A 502 -2.53 -11.60 17.16
CA ALA A 502 -2.14 -11.51 18.57
C ALA A 502 -2.98 -12.42 19.46
N ARG A 503 -4.31 -12.31 19.34
CA ARG A 503 -5.25 -13.15 20.12
C ARG A 503 -4.99 -14.64 19.87
N LEU A 504 -4.85 -15.05 18.61
CA LEU A 504 -4.61 -16.45 18.25
C LEU A 504 -3.23 -16.96 18.72
N ALA A 505 -2.21 -16.11 18.72
CA ALA A 505 -0.90 -16.43 19.26
C ALA A 505 -0.92 -16.59 20.80
N HIS A 506 -1.56 -15.67 21.51
CA HIS A 506 -1.73 -15.73 22.96
C HIS A 506 -2.54 -16.95 23.41
N GLU A 507 -3.58 -17.35 22.66
CA GLU A 507 -4.33 -18.60 22.91
C GLU A 507 -3.45 -19.85 22.87
N LYS A 508 -2.30 -19.78 22.20
CA LYS A 508 -1.30 -20.85 22.12
C LYS A 508 -0.11 -20.64 23.06
N GLY A 509 -0.16 -19.61 23.91
CA GLY A 509 0.89 -19.30 24.89
C GLY A 509 2.15 -18.66 24.30
N MET A 510 2.09 -18.13 23.09
CA MET A 510 3.19 -17.41 22.45
C MET A 510 3.13 -15.92 22.78
N THR A 511 4.27 -15.26 22.91
CA THR A 511 4.34 -13.79 22.79
C THR A 511 4.25 -13.37 21.32
N VAL A 512 4.16 -12.07 21.05
CA VAL A 512 4.17 -11.53 19.69
C VAL A 512 5.12 -10.35 19.57
N SER A 513 5.87 -10.31 18.48
CA SER A 513 6.73 -9.19 18.08
C SER A 513 6.24 -8.61 16.76
N TYR A 514 6.24 -7.29 16.65
CA TYR A 514 5.80 -6.56 15.45
C TYR A 514 6.88 -5.59 14.97
N GLU A 515 7.08 -5.53 13.66
CA GLU A 515 7.73 -4.40 13.01
C GLU A 515 6.70 -3.41 12.43
N THR A 516 7.15 -2.49 11.56
CA THR A 516 6.32 -1.42 10.99
C THR A 516 5.41 -1.94 9.87
N ALA A 517 4.24 -1.30 9.72
CA ALA A 517 3.30 -1.61 8.65
C ALA A 517 2.48 -0.39 8.18
N ALA A 518 1.30 -0.18 8.78
CA ALA A 518 0.50 1.00 8.53
C ALA A 518 1.26 2.27 8.94
N GLY A 519 1.12 3.35 8.18
CA GLY A 519 1.87 4.60 8.36
C GLY A 519 3.23 4.63 7.65
N ASP A 520 3.82 3.46 7.38
CA ASP A 520 5.06 3.32 6.61
C ASP A 520 4.73 3.11 5.12
N ILE A 521 3.96 2.06 4.81
CA ILE A 521 3.69 1.65 3.42
C ILE A 521 2.33 2.10 2.90
N PHE A 522 1.31 2.03 3.74
CA PHE A 522 -0.05 2.47 3.40
C PHE A 522 -0.60 3.35 4.53
N PRO A 523 -1.61 4.20 4.26
CA PRO A 523 -2.06 5.17 5.25
C PRO A 523 -2.68 4.51 6.50
N GLY A 524 -2.19 4.89 7.67
CA GLY A 524 -2.72 4.46 8.96
C GLY A 524 -1.88 5.01 10.12
N ASP A 525 -2.30 4.73 11.35
CA ASP A 525 -1.58 5.11 12.56
C ASP A 525 -0.52 4.05 12.88
N PRO A 526 0.80 4.36 12.75
CA PRO A 526 1.87 3.39 12.99
C PRO A 526 1.95 2.94 14.44
N MET A 527 1.28 3.62 15.38
CA MET A 527 1.25 3.27 16.80
C MET A 527 0.02 2.47 17.20
N GLU A 528 -1.01 2.39 16.34
CA GLU A 528 -2.30 1.86 16.75
C GLU A 528 -2.29 0.33 16.89
N PHE A 529 -1.58 -0.38 16.03
CA PHE A 529 -1.46 -1.84 16.09
C PHE A 529 -0.48 -2.35 17.16
N TYR A 530 0.20 -1.45 17.88
CA TYR A 530 1.00 -1.78 19.06
C TYR A 530 0.20 -1.73 20.38
N LYS A 531 -1.05 -1.24 20.36
CA LYS A 531 -1.96 -1.19 21.52
C LYS A 531 -2.48 -2.58 21.84
#